data_AF-A0A0R2WE41-F1
#
_entry.id   AF-A0A0R2WE41-F1
#
_cell.length_a   1.000
_cell.length_b   1.000
_cell.length_c   1.000
_cell.angle_alpha   90.00
_cell.angle_beta   90.00
_cell.angle_gamma   90.00
#
_symmetry.space_group_name_H-M   'P 1'
#
loop_
_entity.id
_entity.type
_entity.pdbx_description
1 polymer ?
#
loop_
_entity_poly.entity_id
_entity_poly.type
_entity_poly.pdbx_seq_one_letter_code
_entity_poly.pdbx_strand_id
1 'polypeptide(L)' 'MARTMTTGMPQADGSIKAEAVMDVTHVAQAVLNMATLPLEVNVQFMTLMASKMPFVGRG' A
#
# COMPACT_ATOMS: atom_id res chain seq x y z
N MET A 1 3.17 -8.20 -10.70
CA MET A 1 1.83 -7.75 -10.29
C MET A 1 1.77 -6.22 -10.19
N ALA A 2 2.53 -5.55 -9.31
CA ALA A 2 2.44 -4.09 -9.17
C ALA A 2 2.97 -3.24 -10.36
N ARG A 3 3.85 -3.78 -11.23
CA ARG A 3 4.39 -3.01 -12.36
C ARG A 3 3.32 -2.56 -13.37
N THR A 4 2.34 -3.41 -13.67
CA THR A 4 1.26 -3.07 -14.62
C THR A 4 0.34 -1.97 -14.09
N MET A 5 0.20 -1.86 -12.77
CA MET A 5 -0.55 -0.77 -12.11
C MET A 5 0.06 0.60 -12.42
N THR A 6 1.38 0.67 -12.63
CA THR A 6 2.06 1.93 -12.98
C THR A 6 1.85 2.35 -14.44
N THR A 7 1.60 1.39 -15.32
CA THR A 7 1.40 1.64 -16.76
C THR A 7 -0.07 1.85 -17.14
N GLY A 8 -1.00 1.51 -16.23
CA GLY A 8 -2.43 1.73 -16.40
C GLY A 8 -3.26 0.47 -16.18
N MET A 9 -4.38 0.64 -15.47
CA MET A 9 -5.39 -0.39 -15.22
C MET A 9 -6.79 0.11 -15.61
N PRO A 10 -7.67 -0.79 -16.09
CA PRO A 10 -9.09 -0.47 -16.30
C PRO A 10 -9.76 -0.03 -15.01
N GLN A 11 -10.44 1.11 -15.09
CA GLN A 11 -11.20 1.70 -14.00
C GLN A 11 -12.70 1.41 -14.18
N ALA A 12 -13.49 1.60 -13.12
CA ALA A 12 -14.94 1.37 -13.15
C ALA A 12 -15.69 2.28 -14.14
N ASP A 13 -15.11 3.43 -14.49
CA ASP A 13 -15.62 4.36 -15.51
C ASP A 13 -15.24 3.95 -16.95
N GLY A 14 -14.56 2.81 -17.13
CA GLY A 14 -14.11 2.30 -18.41
C GLY A 14 -12.79 2.89 -18.93
N SER A 15 -12.19 3.85 -18.21
CA SER A 15 -10.90 4.44 -18.60
C SER A 15 -9.69 3.59 -18.18
N ILE A 16 -8.54 3.76 -18.85
CA ILE A 16 -7.26 3.21 -18.39
C ILE A 16 -6.51 4.32 -17.64
N LYS A 17 -6.24 4.12 -16.34
CA LYS A 17 -5.49 5.07 -15.52
C LYS A 17 -4.41 4.36 -14.74
N ALA A 18 -3.26 5.02 -14.57
CA ALA A 18 -2.21 4.53 -13.68
C ALA A 18 -2.69 4.62 -12.23
N GLU A 19 -2.43 3.57 -11.46
CA GLU A 19 -2.79 3.51 -10.04
C GLU A 19 -1.60 3.94 -9.19
N ALA A 20 -1.90 4.59 -8.06
CA ALA A 20 -0.88 4.99 -7.11
C ALA A 20 -0.25 3.73 -6.47
N VAL A 21 1.06 3.60 -6.60
CA VAL A 21 1.84 2.54 -5.96
C VAL A 21 2.70 3.11 -4.84
N MET A 22 3.21 2.22 -3.99
CA MET A 22 4.12 2.52 -2.88
C MET A 22 5.43 1.78 -3.11
N ASP A 23 6.55 2.39 -2.68
CA ASP A 23 7.83 1.67 -2.62
C ASP A 23 7.77 0.54 -1.59
N VAL A 24 8.21 -0.66 -2.00
CA VAL A 24 8.25 -1.87 -1.16
C VAL A 24 9.08 -1.70 0.11
N THR A 25 10.03 -0.77 0.11
CA THR A 25 10.84 -0.43 1.28
C THR A 25 9.99 0.02 2.48
N HIS A 26 8.86 0.70 2.25
CA HIS A 26 7.95 1.11 3.32
C HIS A 26 7.27 -0.09 4.00
N VAL A 27 6.89 -1.11 3.22
CA VAL A 27 6.32 -2.35 3.76
C VAL A 27 7.38 -3.12 4.56
N ALA A 28 8.62 -3.20 4.05
CA ALA A 28 9.72 -3.83 4.77
C ALA A 28 9.99 -3.13 6.12
N GLN A 29 9.97 -1.80 6.16
CA GLN A 29 10.14 -1.04 7.39
C GLN A 29 9.00 -1.27 8.41
N ALA A 30 7.76 -1.39 7.93
CA ALA A 30 6.62 -1.71 8.78
C ALA A 30 6.74 -3.11 9.40
N VAL A 31 7.14 -4.11 8.60
CA VAL A 31 7.38 -5.48 9.09
C VAL A 31 8.53 -5.51 10.09
N LEU A 32 9.63 -4.79 9.82
CA LEU A 32 10.74 -4.68 10.77
C LEU A 32 10.28 -4.09 12.10
N ASN A 33 9.51 -3.00 12.06
CA ASN A 33 8.96 -2.39 13.27
C ASN A 33 8.14 -3.40 14.08
N MET A 34 7.22 -4.14 13.43
CA MET A 34 6.43 -5.19 14.08
C MET A 34 7.32 -6.27 14.72
N ALA A 35 8.38 -6.69 14.04
CA ALA A 35 9.30 -7.71 14.52
C ALA A 35 10.19 -7.25 15.67
N THR A 36 10.42 -5.94 15.83
CA THR A 36 11.23 -5.38 16.93
C THR A 36 10.47 -5.17 18.24
N LEU A 37 9.16 -5.42 18.26
CA LEU A 37 8.34 -5.23 19.44
C LEU A 37 8.63 -6.30 20.52
N PRO A 38 8.49 -5.96 21.82
CA PRO A 38 8.50 -6.95 22.89
C PRO A 38 7.41 -8.02 22.70
N LEU A 39 7.62 -9.22 23.23
CA LEU A 39 6.72 -10.37 23.01
C LEU A 39 5.30 -10.17 23.57
N GLU A 40 5.15 -9.28 24.56
CA GLU A 40 3.86 -8.88 25.12
C GLU A 40 3.09 -7.88 24.25
N VAL A 41 3.70 -7.37 23.17
CA VAL A 41 3.10 -6.38 22.27
C VAL A 41 2.86 -7.00 20.91
N ASN A 42 1.63 -6.86 20.40
CA ASN A 42 1.24 -7.38 19.10
C ASN A 42 0.55 -6.30 18.25
N VAL A 43 0.96 -6.19 17.00
CA VAL A 43 0.20 -5.44 15.98
C VAL A 43 -0.67 -6.44 15.24
N GLN A 44 -1.91 -6.59 15.71
CA GLN A 44 -2.85 -7.57 15.16
C GLN A 44 -3.23 -7.28 13.70
N PHE A 45 -3.38 -6.00 13.35
CA PHE A 45 -3.64 -5.56 11.97
C PHE A 45 -2.96 -4.20 11.73
N MET A 46 -2.34 -4.06 10.56
CA MET A 46 -1.82 -2.81 10.03
C MET A 46 -2.14 -2.74 8.54
N THR A 47 -2.72 -1.63 8.09
CA THR A 47 -3.01 -1.41 6.66
C THR A 47 -2.15 -0.25 6.17
N LEU A 48 -1.33 -0.50 5.15
CA LEU A 48 -0.56 0.53 4.45
C LEU A 48 -1.21 0.82 3.11
N MET A 49 -1.13 2.08 2.67
CA MET A 49 -1.75 2.55 1.45
C MET A 49 -0.90 3.64 0.82
N ALA A 50 -0.79 3.63 -0.52
CA ALA A 50 -0.20 4.74 -1.26
C ALA A 50 -1.08 6.00 -1.07
N SER A 51 -0.50 7.15 -0.72
CA SER A 51 -1.28 8.31 -0.25
C SER A 51 -2.38 8.78 -1.21
N LYS A 52 -2.13 8.68 -2.51
CA LYS A 52 -3.06 9.08 -3.58
C LYS A 52 -4.02 7.97 -4.04
N MET A 53 -4.04 6.83 -3.34
CA MET A 53 -4.94 5.73 -3.70
C MET A 53 -6.40 6.15 -3.39
N PRO A 54 -7.33 6.02 -4.36
CA PRO A 54 -8.71 6.49 -4.24
C PRO A 54 -9.57 5.50 -3.43
N PHE A 55 -9.22 5.29 -2.17
CA PHE A 55 -9.97 4.45 -1.23
C PHE A 55 -10.29 5.20 0.05
N VAL A 56 -9.28 5.44 0.90
CA VAL A 56 -9.41 6.18 2.18
C VAL A 56 -8.34 7.28 2.30
N GLY A 57 -7.44 7.40 1.32
CA GLY A 57 -6.33 8.34 1.34
C GLY A 57 -6.79 9.79 1.14
N ARG A 58 -5.95 10.74 1.55
CA ARG A 58 -6.09 12.14 1.12
C ARG A 58 -5.67 12.20 -0.35
N GLY A 59 -6.67 12.14 -1.23
CA GLY A 59 -6.54 12.42 -2.66
C GLY A 59 -6.15 13.86 -2.91
#